data_AF-A0A7J4MZN6-F1
#
_entry.id   AF-A0A7J4MZN6-F1
#
_cell.length_a   1.000
_cell.length_b   1.000
_cell.length_c   1.000
_cell.angle_alpha   90.00
_cell.angle_beta   90.00
_cell.angle_gamma   90.00
#
_symmetry.space_group_name_H-M   'P 1'
#
loop_
_entity.id
_entity.type
_entity.pdbx_description
1 polymer ?
#
loop_
_entity_poly.entity_id
_entity_poly.type
_entity_poly.pdbx_seq_one_letter_code
_entity_poly.pdbx_strand_id
1 'polypeptide(L)'
;TLSDTEIKALEETIKSLHTRALPTFILNKPKMHEGAAKHLIGTDLELQLRTDIRGMRDIQSYKGIRHALGLPVRGQRTKSHFRHGRAVGVTKKKAPPAKAAPKTGGK
;
A
#
# COMPACT_ATOMS: atom_id res chain seq x y z
N THR A 1 -9.12 28.87 5.02
CA THR A 1 -8.55 27.96 4.01
C THR A 1 -7.07 28.24 3.93
N LEU A 2 -6.22 27.24 3.75
CA LEU A 2 -4.78 27.45 3.61
C LEU A 2 -4.50 28.26 2.34
N SER A 3 -3.57 29.20 2.42
CA SER A 3 -3.12 29.98 1.27
C SER A 3 -2.15 29.16 0.40
N ASP A 4 -2.12 29.43 -0.91
CA ASP A 4 -1.22 28.72 -1.84
C ASP A 4 0.26 28.89 -1.46
N THR A 5 0.60 30.00 -0.81
CA THR A 5 1.94 30.26 -0.27
C THR A 5 2.30 29.32 0.88
N GLU A 6 1.36 29.08 1.80
CA GLU A 6 1.56 28.14 2.91
C GLU A 6 1.69 26.70 2.40
N ILE A 7 0.88 26.33 1.41
CA ILE A 7 0.95 25.00 0.79
C ILE A 7 2.32 24.75 0.16
N LYS A 8 2.85 25.72 -0.61
CA LYS A 8 4.19 25.61 -1.20
C LYS A 8 5.29 25.51 -0.16
N ALA A 9 5.22 26.34 0.90
CA ALA A 9 6.17 26.27 2.00
C ALA A 9 6.13 24.89 2.71
N LEU A 10 4.95 24.29 2.86
CA LEU A 10 4.78 22.94 3.40
C LEU A 10 5.40 21.88 2.48
N GLU A 11 5.18 21.97 1.17
CA GLU A 11 5.78 21.03 0.22
C GLU A 11 7.31 21.09 0.22
N GLU A 12 7.88 22.29 0.25
CA GLU A 12 9.33 22.52 0.29
C GLU A 12 9.94 22.01 1.60
N THR A 13 9.29 22.29 2.73
CA THR A 13 9.75 21.76 4.03
C THR A 13 9.70 20.25 4.05
N ILE A 14 8.64 19.63 3.53
CA ILE A 14 8.50 18.18 3.43
C ILE A 14 9.60 17.55 2.55
N LYS A 15 9.92 18.17 1.41
CA LYS A 15 10.99 17.69 0.51
C LYS A 15 12.38 17.83 1.14
N SER A 16 12.63 18.90 1.90
CA SER A 16 13.92 19.21 2.53
C SER A 16 14.10 18.60 3.94
N LEU A 17 13.16 17.78 4.44
CA LEU A 17 13.22 17.20 5.80
C LEU A 17 14.51 16.43 6.10
N HIS A 18 15.14 15.86 5.07
CA HIS A 18 16.38 15.09 5.21
C HIS A 18 17.63 15.97 5.35
N THR A 19 17.57 17.22 4.88
CA THR A 19 18.67 18.21 4.93
C THR A 19 18.57 19.07 6.18
N ARG A 20 17.34 19.39 6.60
CA ARG A 20 17.08 20.06 7.87
C ARG A 20 17.59 19.14 8.98
N ALA A 21 18.25 19.70 9.99
CA ALA A 21 18.89 18.96 11.09
C ALA A 21 17.89 18.24 12.03
N LEU A 22 17.00 17.42 11.45
CA LEU A 22 16.04 16.61 12.15
C LEU A 22 16.67 15.25 12.48
N PRO A 23 16.38 14.69 13.66
CA PRO A 23 16.81 13.35 13.99
C PRO A 23 16.33 12.32 12.96
N THR A 24 17.21 11.36 12.63
CA THR A 24 16.96 10.36 11.59
C THR A 24 15.76 9.46 11.87
N PHE A 25 15.41 9.22 13.15
CA PHE A 25 14.28 8.37 13.55
C PHE A 25 12.90 8.92 13.15
N ILE A 26 12.81 10.20 12.80
CA ILE A 26 11.55 10.83 12.36
C ILE A 26 11.24 10.47 10.89
N LEU A 27 12.24 10.08 10.11
CA LEU A 27 12.09 9.81 8.69
C LEU A 27 11.49 8.43 8.46
N ASN A 28 10.62 8.30 7.45
CA ASN A 28 9.96 7.03 7.09
C ASN A 28 10.96 5.91 6.74
N LYS A 29 12.13 6.28 6.21
CA LYS A 29 13.19 5.35 5.83
C LYS A 29 14.52 5.76 6.50
N PRO A 30 14.72 5.42 7.78
CA PRO A 30 15.94 5.70 8.49
C PRO A 30 17.02 4.69 8.03
N LYS A 31 18.02 5.19 7.30
CA LYS A 31 19.28 4.53 6.91
C LYS A 31 19.17 3.02 6.58
N MET A 32 18.98 2.70 5.31
CA MET A 32 18.97 1.31 4.83
C MET A 32 20.36 0.98 4.29
N HIS A 33 21.09 0.10 4.99
CA HIS A 33 22.40 -0.52 4.70
C HIS A 33 23.52 0.37 4.08
N GLU A 34 23.30 1.09 2.98
CA GLU A 34 24.28 1.93 2.26
C GLU A 34 23.69 3.25 1.72
N GLY A 35 22.48 3.67 2.14
CA GLY A 35 21.81 4.87 1.64
C GLY A 35 21.68 6.03 2.64
N ALA A 36 21.58 7.26 2.12
CA ALA A 36 21.15 8.43 2.89
C ALA A 36 19.72 8.24 3.42
N ALA A 37 19.40 8.85 4.56
CA ALA A 37 18.05 8.82 5.11
C ALA A 37 17.10 9.64 4.23
N LYS A 38 15.93 9.08 3.93
CA LYS A 38 14.97 9.67 2.98
C LYS A 38 13.57 9.71 3.58
N HIS A 39 12.82 10.75 3.21
CA HIS A 39 11.38 10.83 3.42
C HIS A 39 10.68 10.68 2.08
N LEU A 40 10.08 9.51 1.83
CA LEU A 40 9.38 9.19 0.57
C LEU A 40 7.88 9.44 0.74
N ILE A 41 7.24 9.98 -0.30
CA ILE A 41 5.84 10.43 -0.30
C ILE A 41 5.15 9.96 -1.58
N GLY A 42 3.85 9.71 -1.50
CA GLY A 42 3.00 9.46 -2.66
C GLY A 42 3.53 8.33 -3.56
N THR A 43 3.78 8.65 -4.82
CA THR A 43 4.22 7.69 -5.85
C THR A 43 5.59 7.08 -5.57
N ASP A 44 6.52 7.86 -5.01
CA ASP A 44 7.89 7.40 -4.77
C ASP A 44 7.92 6.33 -3.69
N LEU A 45 7.04 6.45 -2.70
CA LEU A 45 6.87 5.44 -1.66
C LEU A 45 6.38 4.11 -2.25
N GLU A 46 5.39 4.15 -3.15
CA GLU A 46 4.88 2.94 -3.81
C GLU A 46 5.91 2.28 -4.71
N LEU A 47 6.63 3.07 -5.51
CA LEU A 47 7.69 2.58 -6.41
C LEU A 47 8.81 1.91 -5.61
N GLN A 48 9.23 2.51 -4.50
CA GLN A 48 10.23 1.93 -3.62
C GLN A 48 9.74 0.61 -3.02
N LEU A 49 8.50 0.54 -2.52
CA LEU A 49 7.92 -0.68 -1.95
C LEU A 49 7.88 -1.82 -2.97
N ARG A 50 7.48 -1.51 -4.22
CA ARG A 50 7.48 -2.48 -5.32
C ARG A 50 8.89 -2.97 -5.65
N THR A 51 9.87 -2.07 -5.64
CA THR A 51 11.28 -2.40 -5.90
C THR A 51 11.84 -3.29 -4.79
N ASP A 52 11.57 -2.96 -3.53
CA ASP A 52 11.99 -3.75 -2.37
C ASP A 52 11.36 -5.16 -2.41
N ILE A 53 10.07 -5.28 -2.75
CA ILE A 53 9.39 -6.58 -2.93
C ILE A 53 9.96 -7.37 -4.11
N ARG A 54 10.24 -6.72 -5.23
CA ARG A 54 10.86 -7.35 -6.40
C ARG A 54 12.22 -7.93 -6.05
N GLY A 55 13.10 -7.15 -5.41
CA GLY A 55 14.40 -7.63 -4.95
C GLY A 55 14.28 -8.85 -4.01
N MET A 56 13.33 -8.84 -3.08
CA MET A 56 13.08 -10.00 -2.21
C MET A 56 12.65 -11.26 -2.98
N ARG A 57 11.87 -11.11 -4.06
CA ARG A 57 11.42 -12.19 -4.93
C ARG A 57 12.56 -12.74 -5.78
N ASP A 58 13.39 -11.88 -6.33
CA ASP A 58 14.52 -12.26 -7.19
C ASP A 58 15.59 -13.03 -6.40
N ILE A 59 15.85 -12.62 -5.15
CA ILE A 59 16.73 -13.33 -4.21
C ILE A 59 16.13 -14.68 -3.74
N GLN A 60 14.82 -14.91 -3.96
CA GLN A 60 14.08 -16.06 -3.45
C GLN A 60 14.13 -16.20 -1.92
N SER A 61 14.18 -15.07 -1.21
CA SER A 61 14.06 -15.05 0.26
C SER A 61 12.70 -15.61 0.70
N TYR A 62 12.61 -16.14 1.93
CA TYR A 62 11.33 -16.61 2.49
C TYR A 62 10.21 -15.56 2.36
N LYS A 63 10.53 -14.29 2.67
CA LYS A 63 9.59 -13.18 2.52
C LYS A 63 9.18 -12.99 1.06
N GLY A 64 10.12 -13.04 0.13
CA GLY A 64 9.87 -12.94 -1.31
C GLY A 64 8.91 -14.02 -1.83
N ILE A 65 9.15 -15.29 -1.44
CA ILE A 65 8.27 -16.41 -1.81
C ILE A 65 6.86 -16.20 -1.26
N ARG A 66 6.74 -15.78 0.01
CA ARG A 66 5.43 -15.48 0.62
C ARG A 66 4.72 -14.31 -0.05
N HIS A 67 5.45 -13.26 -0.41
CA HIS A 67 4.92 -12.14 -1.20
C HIS A 67 4.45 -12.58 -2.59
N ALA A 68 5.17 -13.49 -3.26
CA ALA A 68 4.76 -14.04 -4.55
C ALA A 68 3.48 -14.89 -4.44
N LEU A 69 3.33 -15.65 -3.35
CA LEU A 69 2.15 -16.48 -3.07
C LEU A 69 0.97 -15.70 -2.47
N GLY A 70 1.12 -14.41 -2.14
CA GLY A 70 0.08 -13.61 -1.49
C GLY A 70 -0.23 -14.03 -0.05
N LEU A 71 0.72 -14.68 0.64
CA LEU A 71 0.56 -15.17 2.01
C LEU A 71 1.19 -14.22 3.03
N PRO A 72 0.74 -14.21 4.29
CA PRO A 72 1.30 -13.33 5.31
C PRO A 72 2.77 -13.67 5.60
N VAL A 73 3.60 -12.64 5.76
CA VAL A 73 5.07 -12.75 5.73
C VAL A 73 5.70 -12.87 7.12
N ARG A 74 5.06 -12.35 8.16
CA ARG A 74 5.62 -12.27 9.54
C ARG A 74 5.41 -13.54 10.38
N GLY A 75 5.28 -14.71 9.76
CA GLY A 75 5.07 -15.98 10.48
C GLY A 75 3.67 -16.13 11.12
N GLN A 76 2.68 -15.40 10.62
CA GLN A 76 1.30 -15.53 11.10
C GLN A 76 0.74 -16.92 10.79
N ARG A 77 -0.04 -17.50 11.73
CA ARG A 77 -0.65 -18.82 11.58
C ARG A 77 -1.77 -18.80 10.54
N THR A 78 -1.58 -19.52 9.42
CA THR A 78 -2.55 -19.60 8.30
C THR A 78 -3.49 -20.80 8.37
N LYS A 79 -3.43 -21.61 9.44
CA LYS A 79 -4.33 -22.78 9.61
C LYS A 79 -5.79 -22.35 9.83
N SER A 80 -6.00 -21.38 10.72
CA SER A 80 -7.35 -20.91 11.09
C SER A 80 -7.72 -19.57 10.45
N HIS A 81 -6.75 -18.67 10.25
CA HIS A 81 -6.95 -17.31 9.72
C HIS A 81 -6.43 -17.17 8.28
N PHE A 82 -6.79 -16.06 7.61
CA PHE A 82 -6.37 -15.74 6.22
C PHE A 82 -6.85 -16.76 5.16
N ARG A 83 -8.02 -17.37 5.38
CA ARG A 83 -8.66 -18.25 4.40
C ARG A 83 -9.39 -17.41 3.36
N HIS A 84 -9.08 -17.60 2.09
CA HIS A 84 -9.80 -16.95 0.98
C HIS A 84 -10.71 -18.00 0.34
N GLY A 85 -12.00 -17.88 0.64
CA GLY A 85 -13.03 -18.83 0.25
C GLY A 85 -14.32 -18.53 1.02
N ARG A 86 -15.46 -18.58 0.34
CA ARG A 86 -16.79 -18.41 0.95
C ARG A 86 -16.94 -19.44 2.08
N ALA A 87 -17.56 -19.03 3.20
CA ALA A 87 -17.87 -19.96 4.29
C ALA A 87 -18.47 -21.24 3.72
N VAL A 88 -17.87 -22.39 4.06
CA VAL A 88 -18.38 -23.71 3.71
C VAL A 88 -19.63 -23.93 4.56
N GLY A 89 -20.75 -23.35 4.12
CA GLY A 89 -21.97 -23.20 4.88
C GLY A 89 -23.08 -22.60 4.02
N VAL A 90 -24.21 -22.30 4.65
CA VAL A 90 -25.51 -22.02 4.01
C VAL A 90 -25.41 -21.17 2.74
N THR A 91 -25.77 -21.78 1.61
CA THR A 91 -25.95 -21.12 0.33
C THR A 91 -27.19 -20.22 0.38
N LYS A 92 -27.00 -18.93 0.70
CA LYS A 92 -28.08 -17.95 0.47
C LYS A 92 -28.39 -17.90 -1.03
N LYS A 93 -29.65 -18.14 -1.40
CA LYS A 93 -30.15 -18.03 -2.77
C LYS A 93 -29.88 -16.62 -3.27
N LYS A 94 -29.19 -16.49 -4.41
CA LYS A 94 -28.90 -15.19 -5.04
C LYS A 94 -30.25 -14.55 -5.41
N ALA A 95 -30.53 -13.37 -4.87
CA ALA A 95 -31.71 -12.61 -5.25
C ALA A 95 -31.65 -12.31 -6.76
N PRO A 96 -32.77 -12.42 -7.50
CA PRO A 96 -32.78 -12.06 -8.91
C PRO A 96 -32.41 -10.58 -9.08
N PRO A 97 -31.64 -10.23 -10.12
CA PRO A 97 -31.31 -8.84 -10.38
C PRO A 97 -32.60 -8.05 -10.58
N ALA A 98 -32.73 -6.94 -9.85
CA ALA A 98 -33.85 -6.01 -10.01
C ALA A 98 -33.94 -5.61 -11.49
N LYS A 99 -35.11 -5.81 -12.10
CA LYS A 99 -35.36 -5.44 -13.51
C LYS A 99 -35.05 -3.96 -13.69
N ALA A 100 -34.17 -3.66 -14.66
CA ALA A 100 -33.88 -2.29 -15.05
C ALA A 100 -35.17 -1.59 -15.52
N ALA A 101 -35.42 -0.39 -15.00
CA ALA A 101 -36.57 0.43 -15.40
C ALA A 101 -36.50 0.77 -16.90
N PRO A 102 -37.64 0.76 -17.63
CA PRO A 102 -37.66 1.11 -19.05
C PRO A 102 -37.29 2.59 -19.22
N LYS A 103 -36.29 2.85 -20.06
CA LYS A 103 -35.94 4.20 -20.51
C LYS A 103 -37.08 4.71 -21.39
N THR A 104 -37.91 5.62 -20.87
CA THR A 104 -38.86 6.39 -21.67
C THR A 104 -38.08 7.34 -22.56
N GLY A 105 -38.03 7.03 -23.86
CA GLY A 105 -37.61 7.97 -24.90
C GLY A 105 -38.66 9.07 -25.04
N GLY A 106 -38.21 10.32 -24.96
CA GLY A 106 -38.98 11.50 -25.29
C GLY A 106 -38.14 12.34 -26.26
N LYS A 107 -38.79 12.77 -27.34
CA LYS A 107 -38.26 13.55 -28.46
C LYS A 107 -37.46 14.79 -28.04
#